data_AF-A0A1M3E6B1-F1
#
_entry.id   AF-A0A1M3E6B1-F1
#
_cell.length_a   1.000
_cell.length_b   1.000
_cell.length_c   1.000
_cell.angle_alpha   90.00
_cell.angle_beta   90.00
_cell.angle_gamma   90.00
#
_symmetry.space_group_name_H-M   'P 1'
#
loop_
_entity.id
_entity.type
_entity.pdbx_description
1 polymer ?
#
loop_
_entity_poly.entity_id
_entity_poly.type
_entity_poly.pdbx_seq_one_letter_code
_entity_poly.pdbx_strand_id
1 'polypeptide(L)'
;MAKVTMLYFIGIFLLRLWSVVLPFQLNQPVLHNINFDFTEGLFLASGWSGFLLHNTIANRIFSLSLLFLPVIGFLRPATRLPFILFSIVFFTYTLFNNLYVTHHQHYLNFAWLITIPFMARSDKGFNLLWKGARYYACWFYGMAFLLKVINGGIFQEAFGIMTLRTQMSSYIFAHPHSVQTNIYTWLFNHPFWLNVGTKLTFLLEGVFLIGFFTTRYDKWLILAGFLVFAFTAFSSDVFFIEQFGAIALVFTRPAGWKKRGRWFVKPPAPKLSI
;
A
#
# COMPACT_ATOMS: atom_id res chain seq x y z
N MET A 1 0.51 9.41 -16.52
CA MET A 1 0.57 9.28 -15.05
C MET A 1 -0.72 8.70 -14.50
N ALA A 2 -1.87 9.38 -14.64
CA ALA A 2 -3.18 8.86 -14.22
C ALA A 2 -3.44 7.44 -14.74
N LYS A 3 -3.30 7.20 -16.05
CA LYS A 3 -3.47 5.85 -16.63
C LYS A 3 -2.57 4.78 -16.03
N VAL A 4 -1.29 5.08 -15.78
CA VAL A 4 -0.36 4.10 -15.19
C VAL A 4 -0.72 3.82 -13.74
N THR A 5 -1.16 4.86 -13.01
CA THR A 5 -1.64 4.70 -11.64
C THR A 5 -2.92 3.87 -11.60
N MET A 6 -3.84 4.10 -12.55
CA MET A 6 -5.06 3.30 -12.66
C MET A 6 -4.76 1.86 -13.10
N LEU A 7 -3.78 1.64 -13.99
CA LEU A 7 -3.33 0.29 -14.34
C LEU A 7 -2.76 -0.45 -13.13
N TYR A 8 -2.01 0.25 -12.29
CA TYR A 8 -1.54 -0.28 -11.01
C TYR A 8 -2.72 -0.70 -10.11
N PHE A 9 -3.75 0.15 -9.95
CA PHE A 9 -4.94 -0.24 -9.18
C PHE A 9 -5.75 -1.37 -9.82
N ILE A 10 -5.87 -1.40 -11.14
CA ILE A 10 -6.48 -2.54 -11.86
C ILE A 10 -5.72 -3.82 -11.50
N GLY A 11 -4.38 -3.79 -11.54
CA GLY A 11 -3.54 -4.92 -11.13
C GLY A 11 -3.79 -5.34 -9.69
N ILE A 12 -3.89 -4.39 -8.75
CA ILE A 12 -4.22 -4.68 -7.34
C ILE A 12 -5.55 -5.39 -7.24
N PHE A 13 -6.63 -4.87 -7.83
CA PHE A 13 -7.95 -5.47 -7.64
C PHE A 13 -8.13 -6.77 -8.42
N LEU A 14 -7.42 -6.99 -9.52
CA LEU A 14 -7.33 -8.31 -10.16
C LEU A 14 -6.63 -9.32 -9.24
N LEU A 15 -5.54 -8.93 -8.59
CA LEU A 15 -4.89 -9.76 -7.59
C LEU A 15 -5.84 -10.07 -6.42
N ARG A 16 -6.57 -9.06 -5.92
CA ARG A 16 -7.56 -9.24 -4.83
C ARG A 16 -8.72 -10.15 -5.21
N LEU A 17 -9.21 -10.04 -6.45
CA LEU A 17 -10.23 -10.90 -7.00
C LEU A 17 -9.76 -12.35 -7.06
N TRP A 18 -8.52 -12.56 -7.52
CA TRP A 18 -7.89 -13.87 -7.60
C TRP A 18 -7.61 -14.47 -6.20
N SER A 19 -7.17 -13.65 -5.25
CA SER A 19 -6.90 -14.04 -3.87
C SER A 19 -8.15 -14.18 -3.00
N VAL A 20 -9.35 -13.99 -3.54
CA VAL A 20 -10.63 -14.21 -2.83
C VAL A 20 -10.81 -13.28 -1.61
N VAL A 21 -10.31 -12.04 -1.71
CA VAL A 21 -10.31 -11.06 -0.60
C VAL A 21 -11.14 -9.80 -0.91
N LEU A 22 -11.98 -9.85 -1.94
CA LEU A 22 -12.99 -8.81 -2.16
C LEU A 22 -14.21 -9.04 -1.25
N PRO A 23 -14.92 -7.98 -0.84
CA PRO A 23 -16.01 -8.11 0.14
C PRO A 23 -17.09 -9.14 -0.21
N PHE A 24 -17.39 -9.33 -1.50
CA PHE A 24 -18.44 -10.28 -1.92
C PHE A 24 -18.00 -11.75 -1.87
N GLN A 25 -16.69 -11.96 -1.81
CA GLN A 25 -16.06 -13.28 -1.71
C GLN A 25 -15.85 -13.70 -0.25
N LEU A 26 -15.94 -12.73 0.67
CA LEU A 26 -15.82 -12.98 2.09
C LEU A 26 -17.16 -13.53 2.61
N ASN A 27 -17.11 -14.72 3.21
CA ASN A 27 -18.26 -15.43 3.77
C ASN A 27 -18.77 -14.76 5.07
N GLN A 28 -19.04 -13.46 5.03
CA GLN A 28 -19.55 -12.66 6.15
C GLN A 28 -18.73 -12.86 7.45
N PRO A 29 -17.43 -12.50 7.45
CA PRO A 29 -16.57 -12.68 8.62
C PRO A 29 -17.15 -11.96 9.84
N VAL A 30 -17.33 -12.72 10.93
CA VAL A 30 -17.83 -12.20 12.21
C VAL A 30 -16.69 -11.63 13.05
N LEU A 31 -15.52 -12.26 12.95
CA LEU A 31 -14.32 -11.83 13.67
C LEU A 31 -13.76 -10.56 13.03
N HIS A 32 -13.55 -9.55 13.86
CA HIS A 32 -12.90 -8.31 13.53
C HIS A 32 -11.96 -7.92 14.66
N ASN A 33 -10.96 -7.12 14.34
CA ASN A 33 -10.08 -6.54 15.33
C ASN A 33 -10.07 -5.02 15.11
N ILE A 34 -10.24 -4.22 16.16
CA ILE A 34 -10.16 -2.74 16.12
C ILE A 34 -8.83 -2.24 16.71
N ASN A 35 -8.20 -3.02 17.59
CA ASN A 35 -7.05 -2.60 18.41
C ASN A 35 -7.20 -1.15 18.90
N PHE A 36 -6.23 -0.27 18.59
CA PHE A 36 -6.18 1.14 18.99
C PHE A 36 -6.40 2.10 17.80
N ASP A 37 -6.99 1.64 16.69
CA ASP A 37 -7.28 2.53 15.55
C ASP A 37 -8.67 3.18 15.68
N PHE A 38 -8.69 4.46 16.02
CA PHE A 38 -9.91 5.25 16.13
C PHE A 38 -10.72 5.33 14.83
N THR A 39 -10.05 5.30 13.67
CA THR A 39 -10.71 5.37 12.36
C THR A 39 -11.52 4.12 12.10
N GLU A 40 -10.96 2.96 12.42
CA GLU A 40 -11.62 1.67 12.29
C GLU A 40 -12.74 1.51 13.32
N GLY A 41 -12.53 2.00 14.54
CA GLY A 41 -13.56 2.06 15.59
C GLY A 41 -14.76 2.91 15.16
N LEU A 42 -14.52 4.10 14.58
CA LEU A 42 -15.59 4.95 14.03
C LEU A 42 -16.30 4.28 12.84
N PHE A 43 -15.55 3.62 11.96
CA PHE A 43 -16.13 2.90 10.83
C PHE A 43 -17.04 1.76 11.28
N LEU A 44 -16.63 0.99 12.30
CA LEU A 44 -17.49 -0.04 12.90
C LEU A 44 -18.71 0.57 13.60
N ALA A 45 -18.51 1.58 14.44
CA ALA A 45 -19.59 2.23 15.20
C ALA A 45 -20.64 2.90 14.30
N SER A 46 -20.25 3.35 13.11
CA SER A 46 -21.16 3.93 12.13
C SER A 46 -22.14 2.92 11.50
N GLY A 47 -21.92 1.62 11.71
CA GLY A 47 -22.74 0.54 11.12
C GLY A 47 -22.45 0.26 9.64
N TRP A 48 -21.57 1.03 8.98
CA TRP A 48 -21.25 0.85 7.57
C TRP A 48 -20.60 -0.49 7.25
N SER A 49 -19.71 -0.98 8.12
CA SER A 49 -19.09 -2.30 7.97
C SER A 49 -20.14 -3.42 8.02
N GLY A 50 -21.05 -3.36 8.99
CA GLY A 50 -22.17 -4.29 9.14
C GLY A 50 -23.13 -4.24 7.96
N PHE A 51 -23.45 -3.04 7.45
CA PHE A 51 -24.28 -2.89 6.26
C PHE A 51 -23.66 -3.56 5.03
N LEU A 52 -22.35 -3.33 4.78
CA LEU A 52 -21.65 -3.96 3.67
C LEU A 52 -21.53 -5.48 3.80
N LEU A 53 -21.40 -6.02 5.02
CA LEU A 53 -21.33 -7.46 5.25
C LEU A 53 -22.68 -8.16 5.01
N HIS A 54 -23.76 -7.64 5.60
CA HIS A 54 -25.04 -8.34 5.64
C HIS A 54 -25.93 -8.05 4.42
N ASN A 55 -25.70 -6.94 3.70
CA ASN A 55 -26.46 -6.62 2.50
C ASN A 55 -25.73 -7.10 1.24
N THR A 56 -26.15 -8.25 0.70
CA THR A 56 -25.56 -8.88 -0.49
C THR A 56 -25.50 -7.97 -1.71
N ILE A 57 -26.53 -7.12 -1.92
CA ILE A 57 -26.58 -6.22 -3.07
C ILE A 57 -25.57 -5.10 -2.90
N ALA A 58 -25.55 -4.44 -1.74
CA ALA A 58 -24.59 -3.38 -1.44
C ALA A 58 -23.15 -3.88 -1.56
N ASN A 59 -22.88 -5.07 -1.03
CA ASN A 59 -21.58 -5.72 -1.11
C ASN A 59 -21.12 -5.95 -2.57
N ARG A 60 -21.99 -6.50 -3.41
CA ARG A 60 -21.70 -6.71 -4.83
C ARG A 60 -21.46 -5.40 -5.55
N ILE A 61 -22.31 -4.39 -5.36
CA ILE A 61 -22.14 -3.06 -5.97
C ILE A 61 -20.81 -2.44 -5.52
N PHE A 62 -20.48 -2.50 -4.23
CA PHE A 62 -19.23 -1.99 -3.69
C PHE A 62 -18.01 -2.68 -4.32
N SER A 63 -18.04 -4.00 -4.40
CA SER A 63 -16.96 -4.79 -5.00
C SER A 63 -16.80 -4.53 -6.50
N LEU A 64 -17.90 -4.45 -7.25
CA LEU A 64 -17.87 -4.07 -8.66
C LEU A 64 -17.36 -2.64 -8.85
N SER A 65 -17.68 -1.72 -7.93
CA SER A 65 -17.18 -0.34 -7.98
C SER A 65 -15.66 -0.30 -7.82
N LEU A 66 -15.06 -1.13 -6.95
CA LEU A 66 -13.61 -1.26 -6.82
C LEU A 66 -12.94 -1.72 -8.13
N LEU A 67 -13.60 -2.58 -8.90
CA LEU A 67 -13.08 -3.09 -10.17
C LEU A 67 -13.26 -2.10 -11.34
N PHE A 68 -14.45 -1.49 -11.46
CA PHE A 68 -14.79 -0.67 -12.62
C PHE A 68 -14.35 0.78 -12.51
N LEU A 69 -14.31 1.39 -11.32
CA LEU A 69 -13.92 2.81 -11.19
C LEU A 69 -12.47 3.07 -11.65
N PRO A 70 -11.46 2.22 -11.36
CA PRO A 70 -10.13 2.34 -11.95
C PRO A 70 -10.12 2.23 -13.47
N VAL A 71 -10.94 1.34 -14.04
CA VAL A 71 -11.09 1.20 -15.51
C VAL A 71 -11.68 2.46 -16.12
N ILE A 72 -12.71 3.03 -15.50
CA ILE A 72 -13.30 4.30 -15.94
C ILE A 72 -12.28 5.43 -15.82
N GLY A 73 -11.51 5.50 -14.72
CA GLY A 73 -10.43 6.48 -14.55
C GLY A 73 -9.29 6.31 -15.56
N PHE A 74 -9.02 5.08 -15.99
CA PHE A 74 -8.06 4.77 -17.06
C PHE A 74 -8.55 5.24 -18.43
N LEU A 75 -9.83 5.00 -18.75
CA LEU A 75 -10.44 5.38 -20.03
C LEU A 75 -10.72 6.89 -20.11
N ARG A 76 -11.10 7.51 -19.00
CA ARG A 76 -11.48 8.93 -18.88
C ARG A 76 -10.60 9.68 -17.87
N PRO A 77 -9.27 9.77 -18.09
CA PRO A 77 -8.36 10.40 -17.13
C PRO A 77 -8.53 11.93 -17.02
N ALA A 78 -9.30 12.55 -17.92
CA ALA A 78 -9.57 13.98 -17.91
C ALA A 78 -10.68 14.38 -16.91
N THR A 79 -11.55 13.45 -16.52
CA THR A 79 -12.63 13.72 -15.57
C THR A 79 -12.18 13.37 -14.16
N ARG A 80 -12.50 14.23 -13.19
CA ARG A 80 -12.09 14.04 -11.78
C ARG A 80 -13.01 13.08 -11.03
N LEU A 81 -14.27 13.00 -11.44
CA LEU A 81 -15.31 12.24 -10.73
C LEU A 81 -14.95 10.77 -10.51
N PRO A 82 -14.41 10.02 -11.50
CA PRO A 82 -14.00 8.63 -11.27
C PRO A 82 -12.95 8.49 -10.17
N PHE A 83 -11.99 9.42 -10.07
CA PHE A 83 -10.94 9.38 -9.05
C PHE A 83 -11.48 9.69 -7.65
N ILE A 84 -12.41 10.64 -7.55
CA ILE A 84 -13.05 10.98 -6.27
C ILE A 84 -13.87 9.79 -5.77
N LEU A 85 -14.75 9.25 -6.62
CA LEU A 85 -15.56 8.08 -6.28
C LEU A 85 -14.67 6.88 -5.95
N PHE A 86 -13.66 6.61 -6.78
CA PHE A 86 -12.74 5.50 -6.55
C PHE A 86 -12.02 5.64 -5.21
N SER A 87 -11.50 6.81 -4.87
CA SER A 87 -10.82 7.01 -3.59
C SER A 87 -11.74 6.82 -2.39
N ILE A 88 -13.01 7.26 -2.47
CA ILE A 88 -13.96 7.04 -1.37
C ILE A 88 -14.21 5.54 -1.19
N VAL A 89 -14.53 4.84 -2.29
CA VAL A 89 -14.78 3.39 -2.26
C VAL A 89 -13.51 2.65 -1.80
N PHE A 90 -12.33 3.05 -2.28
CA PHE A 90 -11.08 2.42 -1.91
C PHE A 90 -10.69 2.69 -0.46
N PHE A 91 -10.90 3.90 0.06
CA PHE A 91 -10.71 4.19 1.48
C PHE A 91 -11.58 3.29 2.36
N THR A 92 -12.88 3.20 2.04
CA THR A 92 -13.79 2.29 2.74
C THR A 92 -13.30 0.84 2.66
N TYR A 93 -12.76 0.42 1.51
CA TYR A 93 -12.18 -0.91 1.35
C TYR A 93 -10.93 -1.10 2.21
N THR A 94 -10.06 -0.10 2.34
CA THR A 94 -8.89 -0.20 3.22
C THR A 94 -9.28 -0.41 4.68
N LEU A 95 -10.28 0.32 5.19
CA LEU A 95 -10.81 0.12 6.54
C LEU A 95 -11.42 -1.27 6.70
N PHE A 96 -12.22 -1.71 5.72
CA PHE A 96 -12.83 -3.03 5.72
C PHE A 96 -11.80 -4.16 5.71
N ASN A 97 -10.77 -4.05 4.86
CA ASN A 97 -9.70 -5.04 4.73
C ASN A 97 -8.84 -5.12 6.00
N ASN A 98 -8.58 -3.99 6.67
CA ASN A 98 -7.84 -4.00 7.93
C ASN A 98 -8.65 -4.63 9.07
N LEU A 99 -9.95 -4.35 9.16
CA LEU A 99 -10.82 -4.92 10.19
C LEU A 99 -10.97 -6.45 10.06
N TYR A 100 -11.25 -6.94 8.84
CA TYR A 100 -11.73 -8.31 8.63
C TYR A 100 -10.73 -9.27 7.98
N VAL A 101 -9.75 -8.79 7.22
CA VAL A 101 -8.85 -9.67 6.44
C VAL A 101 -7.45 -9.71 7.03
N THR A 102 -6.90 -8.55 7.31
CA THR A 102 -5.45 -8.41 7.56
C THR A 102 -5.12 -8.00 8.98
N HIS A 103 -6.14 -7.73 9.80
CA HIS A 103 -6.03 -7.41 11.22
C HIS A 103 -4.89 -6.41 11.52
N HIS A 104 -5.03 -5.16 11.06
CA HIS A 104 -4.13 -4.01 11.38
C HIS A 104 -2.80 -3.89 10.64
N GLN A 105 -2.65 -4.54 9.47
CA GLN A 105 -1.41 -4.38 8.70
C GLN A 105 -1.35 -3.08 7.86
N HIS A 106 -2.48 -2.38 7.67
CA HIS A 106 -2.61 -1.05 7.03
C HIS A 106 -1.89 -0.84 5.68
N TYR A 107 -1.43 -1.89 5.01
CA TYR A 107 -0.53 -1.78 3.86
C TYR A 107 -1.18 -1.18 2.60
N LEU A 108 -2.52 -1.18 2.51
CA LEU A 108 -3.25 -0.53 1.42
C LEU A 108 -3.41 0.99 1.62
N ASN A 109 -3.19 1.51 2.83
CA ASN A 109 -3.42 2.93 3.13
C ASN A 109 -2.52 3.84 2.29
N PHE A 110 -1.26 3.45 2.06
CA PHE A 110 -0.37 4.23 1.21
C PHE A 110 -0.77 4.16 -0.27
N ALA A 111 -1.25 3.00 -0.73
CA ALA A 111 -1.82 2.88 -2.08
C ALA A 111 -3.05 3.80 -2.23
N TRP A 112 -3.91 3.88 -1.21
CA TRP A 112 -5.04 4.80 -1.20
C TRP A 112 -4.60 6.27 -1.29
N LEU A 113 -3.59 6.70 -0.52
CA LEU A 113 -3.11 8.09 -0.54
C LEU A 113 -2.67 8.57 -1.94
N ILE A 114 -2.23 7.67 -2.80
CA ILE A 114 -1.83 8.00 -4.19
C ILE A 114 -3.02 8.39 -5.07
N THR A 115 -4.24 8.08 -4.67
CA THR A 115 -5.45 8.51 -5.39
C THR A 115 -5.75 10.00 -5.17
N ILE A 116 -5.38 10.56 -4.02
CA ILE A 116 -5.72 11.92 -3.59
C ILE A 116 -5.22 13.00 -4.58
N PRO A 117 -3.98 12.96 -5.09
CA PRO A 117 -3.52 13.95 -6.07
C PRO A 117 -4.43 14.08 -7.30
N PHE A 118 -5.05 12.99 -7.77
CA PHE A 118 -5.91 13.00 -8.96
C PHE A 118 -7.26 13.69 -8.75
N MET A 119 -7.61 14.06 -7.51
CA MET A 119 -8.78 14.87 -7.21
C MET A 119 -8.55 16.38 -7.41
N ALA A 120 -7.29 16.79 -7.53
CA ALA A 120 -6.93 18.20 -7.63
C ALA A 120 -7.64 18.91 -8.80
N ARG A 121 -8.10 20.13 -8.56
CA ARG A 121 -8.74 20.96 -9.60
C ARG A 121 -7.72 21.58 -10.56
N SER A 122 -6.49 21.79 -10.11
CA SER A 122 -5.45 22.52 -10.83
C SER A 122 -4.14 21.76 -10.83
N ASP A 123 -3.30 22.01 -11.83
CA ASP A 123 -1.97 21.40 -11.94
C ASP A 123 -1.08 21.75 -10.75
N LYS A 124 -1.20 22.98 -10.20
CA LYS A 124 -0.48 23.39 -8.99
C LYS A 124 -0.89 22.53 -7.79
N GLY A 125 -2.20 22.30 -7.62
CA GLY A 125 -2.74 21.43 -6.57
C GLY A 125 -2.28 19.97 -6.72
N PHE A 126 -2.34 19.44 -7.95
CA PHE A 126 -1.87 18.08 -8.24
C PHE A 126 -0.40 17.91 -7.86
N ASN A 127 0.46 18.83 -8.29
CA ASN A 127 1.89 18.78 -8.02
C ASN A 127 2.20 18.90 -6.51
N LEU A 128 1.44 19.72 -5.78
CA LEU A 128 1.59 19.86 -4.33
C LEU A 128 1.21 18.56 -3.61
N LEU A 129 0.04 17.99 -3.93
CA LEU A 129 -0.43 16.74 -3.34
C LEU A 129 0.48 15.56 -3.69
N TRP A 130 1.00 15.50 -4.92
CA TRP A 130 1.94 14.45 -5.33
C TRP A 130 3.27 14.54 -4.55
N LYS A 131 3.78 15.76 -4.34
CA LYS A 131 4.92 15.97 -3.43
C LYS A 131 4.58 15.57 -2.00
N GLY A 132 3.36 15.86 -1.55
CA GLY A 132 2.83 15.41 -0.26
C GLY A 132 2.88 13.89 -0.10
N ALA A 133 2.40 13.14 -1.09
CA ALA A 133 2.48 11.67 -1.09
C ALA A 133 3.93 11.17 -1.00
N ARG A 134 4.87 11.85 -1.68
CA ARG A 134 6.31 11.54 -1.58
C ARG A 134 6.85 11.77 -0.18
N TYR A 135 6.55 12.90 0.42
CA TYR A 135 6.99 13.19 1.79
C TYR A 135 6.32 12.29 2.82
N TYR A 136 5.07 11.88 2.59
CA TYR A 136 4.41 10.87 3.42
C TYR A 136 5.17 9.54 3.38
N ALA A 137 5.61 9.08 2.21
CA ALA A 137 6.43 7.88 2.12
C ALA A 137 7.75 8.03 2.91
N CYS A 138 8.41 9.18 2.77
CA CYS A 138 9.64 9.47 3.52
C CYS A 138 9.40 9.47 5.03
N TRP A 139 8.30 10.07 5.46
CA TRP A 139 7.86 10.11 6.85
C TRP A 139 7.57 8.71 7.38
N PHE A 140 6.78 7.91 6.65
CA PHE A 140 6.37 6.57 7.06
C PHE A 140 7.59 5.68 7.34
N TYR A 141 8.53 5.60 6.39
CA TYR A 141 9.74 4.78 6.56
C TYR A 141 10.73 5.38 7.55
N GLY A 142 10.87 6.72 7.57
CA GLY A 142 11.68 7.39 8.58
C GLY A 142 11.18 7.11 10.01
N MET A 143 9.87 7.15 10.22
CA MET A 143 9.25 6.82 11.51
C MET A 143 9.40 5.33 11.84
N ALA A 144 9.25 4.43 10.86
CA ALA A 144 9.49 3.01 11.06
C ALA A 144 10.92 2.74 11.56
N PHE A 145 11.92 3.41 10.98
CA PHE A 145 13.31 3.36 11.43
C PHE A 145 13.46 3.94 12.86
N LEU A 146 12.95 5.15 13.10
CA LEU A 146 13.07 5.81 14.41
C LEU A 146 12.45 4.97 15.53
N LEU A 147 11.26 4.38 15.31
CA LEU A 147 10.62 3.51 16.30
C LEU A 147 11.46 2.27 16.61
N LYS A 148 12.13 1.69 15.62
CA LYS A 148 13.03 0.54 15.82
C LYS A 148 14.29 0.92 16.58
N VAL A 149 14.79 2.15 16.41
CA VAL A 149 15.89 2.68 17.21
C VAL A 149 15.45 2.96 18.65
N ILE A 150 14.32 3.66 18.83
CA ILE A 150 13.77 4.02 20.15
C ILE A 150 13.47 2.78 20.99
N ASN A 151 12.87 1.76 20.39
CA ASN A 151 12.56 0.50 21.06
C ASN A 151 13.77 -0.44 21.20
N GLY A 152 14.96 0.01 20.77
CA GLY A 152 16.20 -0.75 20.88
C GLY A 152 16.31 -1.98 19.97
N GLY A 153 15.40 -2.16 19.03
CA GLY A 153 15.38 -3.33 18.13
C GLY A 153 16.64 -3.46 17.28
N ILE A 154 17.26 -2.33 16.91
CA ILE A 154 18.53 -2.34 16.15
C ILE A 154 19.72 -2.89 16.96
N PHE A 155 19.66 -2.78 18.29
CA PHE A 155 20.74 -3.19 19.20
C PHE A 155 20.58 -4.64 19.67
N GLN A 156 19.42 -5.26 19.43
CA GLN A 156 19.18 -6.66 19.79
C GLN A 156 19.87 -7.59 18.77
N GLU A 157 20.78 -8.43 19.24
CA GLU A 157 21.56 -9.33 18.38
C GLU A 157 20.69 -10.35 17.66
N ALA A 158 19.66 -10.87 18.34
CA ALA A 158 18.81 -11.96 17.86
C ALA A 158 17.45 -11.48 17.30
N PHE A 159 17.28 -10.18 17.00
CA PHE A 159 15.98 -9.62 16.60
C PHE A 159 15.37 -10.31 15.39
N GLY A 160 16.18 -10.63 14.37
CA GLY A 160 15.69 -11.25 13.13
C GLY A 160 15.14 -12.65 13.36
N ILE A 161 15.83 -13.46 14.18
CA ILE A 161 15.36 -14.80 14.58
C ILE A 161 14.08 -14.69 15.38
N MET A 162 14.04 -13.80 16.37
CA MET A 162 12.84 -13.59 17.20
C MET A 162 11.64 -13.22 16.34
N THR A 163 11.83 -12.29 15.40
CA THR A 163 10.79 -11.88 14.45
C THR A 163 10.30 -13.07 13.62
N LEU A 164 11.21 -13.83 13.01
CA LEU A 164 10.81 -14.98 12.19
C LEU A 164 10.08 -16.04 13.02
N ARG A 165 10.51 -16.33 14.26
CA ARG A 165 9.82 -17.27 15.16
C ARG A 165 8.40 -16.80 15.49
N THR A 166 8.26 -15.53 15.86
CA THR A 166 6.96 -14.97 16.23
C THR A 166 6.00 -14.96 15.04
N GLN A 167 6.47 -14.60 13.85
CA GLN A 167 5.60 -14.50 12.68
C GLN A 167 5.30 -15.88 12.07
N MET A 168 6.31 -16.75 11.89
CA MET A 168 6.20 -17.95 11.04
C MET A 168 5.92 -19.26 11.77
N SER A 169 5.89 -19.26 13.10
CA SER A 169 5.64 -20.48 13.88
C SER A 169 4.32 -21.17 13.52
N SER A 170 3.25 -20.39 13.37
CA SER A 170 1.92 -20.90 12.98
C SER A 170 1.92 -21.50 11.58
N TYR A 171 2.57 -20.82 10.62
CA TYR A 171 2.67 -21.31 9.23
C TYR A 171 3.45 -22.62 9.15
N ILE A 172 4.61 -22.69 9.81
CA ILE A 172 5.48 -23.88 9.83
C ILE A 172 4.75 -25.07 10.45
N PHE A 173 4.01 -24.83 11.53
CA PHE A 173 3.19 -25.85 12.16
C PHE A 173 2.08 -26.37 11.24
N ALA A 174 1.38 -25.48 10.53
CA ALA A 174 0.29 -25.85 9.63
C ALA A 174 0.76 -26.51 8.32
N HIS A 175 1.95 -26.16 7.84
CA HIS A 175 2.48 -26.61 6.54
C HIS A 175 3.91 -27.17 6.66
N PRO A 176 4.13 -28.25 7.42
CA PRO A 176 5.48 -28.73 7.77
C PRO A 176 6.33 -29.16 6.57
N HIS A 177 5.71 -29.52 5.45
CA HIS A 177 6.39 -30.04 4.25
C HIS A 177 6.44 -29.04 3.09
N SER A 178 6.03 -27.79 3.28
CA SER A 178 6.07 -26.80 2.21
C SER A 178 7.50 -26.34 1.90
N VAL A 179 7.74 -25.92 0.66
CA VAL A 179 9.02 -25.31 0.25
C VAL A 179 9.38 -24.11 1.13
N GLN A 180 8.37 -23.31 1.48
CA GLN A 180 8.52 -22.14 2.34
C GLN A 180 8.96 -22.53 3.77
N THR A 181 8.39 -23.59 4.34
CA THR A 181 8.83 -24.13 5.63
C THR A 181 10.27 -24.63 5.58
N ASN A 182 10.68 -25.29 4.49
CA ASN A 182 12.09 -25.71 4.33
C ASN A 182 13.05 -24.51 4.28
N ILE A 183 12.67 -23.43 3.61
CA ILE A 183 13.44 -22.17 3.58
C ILE A 183 13.54 -21.57 4.98
N TYR A 184 12.44 -21.48 5.73
CA TYR A 184 12.45 -20.93 7.08
C TYR A 184 13.25 -21.79 8.06
N THR A 185 13.15 -23.11 7.98
CA THR A 185 13.98 -24.04 8.76
C THR A 185 15.46 -23.87 8.44
N TRP A 186 15.83 -23.70 7.17
CA TRP A 186 17.20 -23.39 6.80
C TRP A 186 17.66 -22.04 7.38
N LEU A 187 16.83 -21.00 7.30
CA LEU A 187 17.12 -19.68 7.87
C LEU A 187 17.28 -19.72 9.40
N PHE A 188 16.50 -20.55 10.11
CA PHE A 188 16.66 -20.75 11.56
C PHE A 188 18.01 -21.36 11.91
N ASN A 189 18.54 -22.24 11.05
CA ASN A 189 19.87 -22.83 11.21
C ASN A 189 21.00 -21.86 10.80
N HIS A 190 20.68 -20.74 10.15
CA HIS A 190 21.65 -19.72 9.71
C HIS A 190 21.28 -18.33 10.24
N PRO A 191 21.31 -18.13 11.58
CA PRO A 191 20.84 -16.93 12.25
C PRO A 191 21.51 -15.63 11.78
N PHE A 192 22.76 -15.72 11.31
CA PHE A 192 23.51 -14.60 10.76
C PHE A 192 22.73 -13.88 9.67
N TRP A 193 22.15 -14.60 8.70
CA TRP A 193 21.44 -14.01 7.58
C TRP A 193 20.16 -13.28 8.00
N LEU A 194 19.43 -13.84 8.96
CA LEU A 194 18.23 -13.21 9.50
C LEU A 194 18.55 -11.91 10.21
N ASN A 195 19.52 -11.93 11.12
CA ASN A 195 19.86 -10.75 11.91
C ASN A 195 20.49 -9.65 11.05
N VAL A 196 21.35 -10.01 10.09
CA VAL A 196 21.92 -9.03 9.13
C VAL A 196 20.83 -8.48 8.23
N GLY A 197 19.97 -9.32 7.65
CA GLY A 197 18.87 -8.91 6.78
C GLY A 197 17.92 -7.93 7.48
N THR A 198 17.52 -8.23 8.71
CA THR A 198 16.69 -7.33 9.51
C THR A 198 17.37 -5.99 9.78
N LYS A 199 18.64 -5.99 10.18
CA LYS A 199 19.40 -4.74 10.42
C LYS A 199 19.54 -3.91 9.13
N LEU A 200 19.79 -4.57 7.99
CA LEU A 200 19.80 -3.91 6.68
C LEU A 200 18.45 -3.29 6.35
N THR A 201 17.33 -3.99 6.59
CA THR A 201 15.99 -3.41 6.44
C THR A 201 15.84 -2.13 7.24
N PHE A 202 16.27 -2.11 8.51
CA PHE A 202 16.15 -0.92 9.36
C PHE A 202 16.96 0.25 8.79
N LEU A 203 18.19 0.00 8.37
CA LEU A 203 19.04 1.02 7.76
C LEU A 203 18.45 1.54 6.44
N LEU A 204 17.89 0.65 5.61
CA LEU A 204 17.22 1.02 4.35
C LEU A 204 15.97 1.87 4.59
N GLU A 205 15.19 1.60 5.64
CA GLU A 205 14.10 2.48 6.06
C GLU A 205 14.62 3.86 6.47
N GLY A 206 15.74 3.92 7.20
CA GLY A 206 16.40 5.17 7.59
C GLY A 206 16.88 6.01 6.41
N VAL A 207 17.30 5.38 5.31
CA VAL A 207 17.70 6.07 4.07
C VAL A 207 16.57 6.93 3.49
N PHE A 208 15.30 6.62 3.74
CA PHE A 208 14.18 7.46 3.30
C PHE A 208 14.18 8.86 3.92
N LEU A 209 14.88 9.08 5.04
CA LEU A 209 15.05 10.42 5.60
C LEU A 209 15.77 11.38 4.65
N ILE A 210 16.69 10.87 3.81
CA ILE A 210 17.36 11.67 2.75
C ILE A 210 16.33 12.25 1.78
N GLY A 211 15.22 11.55 1.57
CA GLY A 211 14.12 11.96 0.70
C GLY A 211 13.48 13.28 1.13
N PHE A 212 13.51 13.67 2.41
CA PHE A 212 13.02 14.98 2.84
C PHE A 212 13.82 16.14 2.26
N PHE A 213 15.13 15.97 2.16
CA PHE A 213 16.05 17.05 1.78
C PHE A 213 16.26 17.16 0.27
N THR A 214 16.13 16.06 -0.47
CA THR A 214 16.43 16.06 -1.90
C THR A 214 15.65 15.04 -2.72
N THR A 215 15.38 15.38 -3.99
CA THR A 215 14.79 14.50 -5.02
C THR A 215 15.84 13.87 -5.94
N ARG A 216 17.13 14.13 -5.70
CA ARG A 216 18.23 13.60 -6.51
C ARG A 216 18.33 12.08 -6.40
N TYR A 217 18.02 11.54 -5.22
CA TYR A 217 18.19 10.12 -4.91
C TYR A 217 16.90 9.29 -5.02
N ASP A 218 15.82 9.83 -5.60
CA ASP A 218 14.53 9.12 -5.69
C ASP A 218 14.64 7.72 -6.32
N LYS A 219 15.52 7.53 -7.32
CA LYS A 219 15.78 6.20 -7.91
C LYS A 219 16.37 5.21 -6.90
N TRP A 220 17.27 5.68 -6.04
CA TRP A 220 17.88 4.87 -4.98
C TRP A 220 16.89 4.60 -3.85
N LEU A 221 15.97 5.54 -3.58
CA LEU A 221 14.87 5.30 -2.63
C LEU A 221 13.89 4.24 -3.14
N ILE A 222 13.65 4.16 -4.45
CA ILE A 222 12.87 3.06 -5.04
C ILE A 222 13.60 1.72 -4.83
N LEU A 223 14.91 1.67 -5.08
CA LEU A 223 15.71 0.47 -4.85
C LEU A 223 15.73 0.08 -3.35
N ALA A 224 15.88 1.06 -2.45
CA ALA A 224 15.82 0.83 -1.02
C ALA A 224 14.46 0.26 -0.60
N GLY A 225 13.36 0.82 -1.11
CA GLY A 225 12.01 0.28 -0.90
C GLY A 225 11.88 -1.15 -1.41
N PHE A 226 12.37 -1.45 -2.62
CA PHE A 226 12.39 -2.83 -3.14
C PHE A 226 13.12 -3.79 -2.21
N LEU A 227 14.32 -3.41 -1.75
CA LEU A 227 15.13 -4.23 -0.85
C LEU A 227 14.45 -4.42 0.52
N VAL A 228 13.82 -3.37 1.07
CA VAL A 228 13.01 -3.49 2.31
C VAL A 228 11.96 -4.58 2.13
N PHE A 229 11.16 -4.54 1.07
CA PHE A 229 10.12 -5.56 0.86
C PHE A 229 10.66 -6.95 0.55
N ALA A 230 11.76 -7.04 -0.21
CA ALA A 230 12.40 -8.31 -0.48
C ALA A 230 12.87 -8.96 0.83
N PHE A 231 13.56 -8.21 1.69
CA PHE A 231 14.02 -8.74 2.97
C PHE A 231 12.86 -9.06 3.91
N THR A 232 11.85 -8.19 4.04
CA THR A 232 10.69 -8.47 4.92
C THR A 232 9.84 -9.63 4.43
N ALA A 233 9.77 -9.88 3.12
CA ALA A 233 9.12 -11.08 2.59
C ALA A 233 9.84 -12.35 3.06
N PHE A 234 11.18 -12.36 3.06
CA PHE A 234 11.95 -13.50 3.55
C PHE A 234 11.98 -13.64 5.08
N SER A 235 12.02 -12.53 5.83
CA SER A 235 12.19 -12.57 7.29
C SER A 235 10.90 -12.54 8.10
N SER A 236 9.78 -12.14 7.48
CA SER A 236 8.51 -11.94 8.19
C SER A 236 7.27 -12.33 7.38
N ASP A 237 7.43 -12.90 6.18
CA ASP A 237 6.32 -13.22 5.23
C ASP A 237 5.40 -12.02 4.94
N VAL A 238 6.00 -10.83 5.04
CA VAL A 238 5.29 -9.60 4.78
C VAL A 238 5.47 -9.25 3.32
N PHE A 239 4.47 -9.61 2.51
CA PHE A 239 4.46 -9.34 1.07
C PHE A 239 3.53 -8.18 0.72
N PHE A 240 4.03 -6.95 0.88
CA PHE A 240 3.29 -5.72 0.56
C PHE A 240 3.66 -5.17 -0.82
N ILE A 241 3.48 -5.98 -1.87
CA ILE A 241 3.82 -5.58 -3.24
C ILE A 241 3.04 -4.35 -3.70
N GLU A 242 1.82 -4.16 -3.19
CA GLU A 242 1.03 -2.97 -3.42
C GLU A 242 1.74 -1.73 -2.88
N GLN A 243 2.22 -1.78 -1.65
CA GLN A 243 2.94 -0.66 -1.04
C GLN A 243 4.25 -0.35 -1.79
N PHE A 244 4.95 -1.37 -2.29
CA PHE A 244 6.10 -1.16 -3.17
C PHE A 244 5.72 -0.42 -4.46
N GLY A 245 4.68 -0.88 -5.16
CA GLY A 245 4.21 -0.23 -6.38
C GLY A 245 3.82 1.23 -6.13
N ALA A 246 3.21 1.51 -4.98
CA ALA A 246 2.89 2.85 -4.52
C ALA A 246 4.14 3.73 -4.38
N ILE A 247 5.19 3.24 -3.71
CA ILE A 247 6.48 3.95 -3.59
C ILE A 247 7.07 4.21 -4.97
N ALA A 248 7.16 3.16 -5.80
CA ALA A 248 7.75 3.25 -7.13
C ALA A 248 7.06 4.35 -7.97
N LEU A 249 5.73 4.43 -7.91
CA LEU A 249 4.98 5.49 -8.58
C LEU A 249 5.33 6.88 -8.06
N VAL A 250 5.29 7.07 -6.74
CA VAL A 250 5.44 8.38 -6.09
C VAL A 250 6.84 8.98 -6.28
N PHE A 251 7.89 8.15 -6.21
CA PHE A 251 9.27 8.57 -6.43
C PHE A 251 9.65 8.68 -7.92
N THR A 252 8.78 8.26 -8.85
CA THR A 252 9.00 8.48 -10.28
C THR A 252 8.62 9.92 -10.67
N ARG A 253 9.61 10.72 -11.07
CA ARG A 253 9.43 12.15 -11.39
C ARG A 253 8.31 12.43 -12.41
N PRO A 254 7.44 13.42 -12.18
CA PRO A 254 6.43 13.94 -13.14
C PRO A 254 6.98 14.22 -14.55
N ALA A 255 8.20 14.76 -14.66
CA ALA A 255 8.85 15.06 -15.95
C ALA A 255 9.18 13.79 -16.76
N GLY A 256 9.53 12.68 -16.10
CA GLY A 256 9.71 11.38 -16.75
C GLY A 256 8.43 10.87 -17.37
N TRP A 257 7.28 11.19 -16.77
CA TRP A 257 5.96 10.86 -17.30
C TRP A 257 5.56 11.71 -18.51
N LYS A 258 5.90 13.02 -18.53
CA LYS A 258 5.68 13.89 -19.70
C LYS A 258 6.44 13.39 -20.94
N LYS A 259 7.68 12.92 -20.76
CA LYS A 259 8.49 12.33 -21.85
C LYS A 259 7.89 11.02 -22.40
N ARG A 260 7.15 10.27 -21.56
CA ARG A 260 6.47 9.01 -21.94
C ARG A 260 5.00 9.21 -22.37
N GLY A 261 4.56 10.44 -22.54
CA GLY A 261 3.40 10.74 -23.38
C GLY A 261 2.73 12.08 -23.09
N ARG A 262 2.16 12.65 -24.15
CA ARG A 262 1.27 13.82 -24.12
C ARG A 262 -0.03 13.44 -23.40
N TRP A 263 -0.02 13.46 -22.07
CA TRP A 263 -1.15 13.03 -21.22
C TRP A 263 -1.74 14.17 -20.39
N PHE A 264 -1.33 15.41 -20.64
CA PHE A 264 -2.00 16.58 -20.10
C PHE A 264 -3.10 17.01 -21.07
N VAL A 265 -4.28 17.18 -20.50
CA VAL A 265 -5.49 17.77 -21.09
C VAL A 265 -5.07 18.90 -22.03
N LYS A 266 -5.47 18.82 -23.32
CA LYS A 266 -5.46 20.01 -24.17
C LYS A 266 -6.21 21.09 -23.39
N PRO A 267 -5.65 22.28 -23.17
CA PRO A 267 -6.41 23.36 -22.55
C PRO A 267 -7.75 23.48 -23.29
N PRO A 268 -8.86 23.74 -22.56
CA PRO A 268 -10.15 23.93 -23.21
C PRO A 268 -9.95 24.91 -24.37
N ALA A 269 -10.50 24.55 -25.55
CA ALA A 269 -10.43 25.43 -26.71
C ALA A 269 -10.87 26.84 -26.27
N PRO A 270 -10.13 27.89 -26.65
CA PRO A 270 -10.51 29.25 -26.28
C PRO A 270 -11.97 29.41 -26.67
N LYS A 271 -12.81 29.79 -25.70
CA LYS A 271 -14.18 30.17 -26.00
C LYS A 271 -14.06 31.32 -26.98
N LEU A 272 -14.44 31.08 -28.25
CA LEU A 272 -14.62 32.14 -29.22
C LEU A 272 -15.70 33.04 -28.60
N SER A 273 -15.28 34.21 -28.14
CA SER A 273 -16.18 35.31 -27.85
C SER A 273 -16.82 35.69 -29.18
N ILE A 274 -18.09 35.31 -29.35
CA ILE A 274 -18.99 35.88 -30.36
C ILE A 274 -19.52 37.18 -29.77
#